data_AF-A0A351EX69-F1
#
_entry.id   AF-A0A351EX69-F1
#
_cell.length_a   1.000
_cell.length_b   1.000
_cell.length_c   1.000
_cell.angle_alpha   90.00
_cell.angle_beta   90.00
_cell.angle_gamma   90.00
#
_symmetry.space_group_name_H-M   'P 1'
#
loop_
_entity.id
_entity.type
_entity.pdbx_description
1 polymer ?
#
loop_
_entity_poly.entity_id
_entity_poly.type
_entity_poly.pdbx_seq_one_letter_code
_entity_poly.pdbx_strand_id
1 'polypeptide(L)'
;MIQRLNPVTATLDTPVELAERAVGDLQLTADALWATDNNAGTLLRLDRVTGQILEEITIAPGDWYSSDLMTAAGWLWLTTREDPVVRQLNPSTGELVAEYQVDSQYTTHLIDQGEAVGI
;
A
#
# COMPACT_ATOMS: atom_id res chain seq x y z
N MET A 1 -6.03 5.19 12.07
CA MET A 1 -5.09 6.32 12.30
C MET A 1 -3.72 5.97 11.76
N ILE A 2 -2.89 6.98 11.49
CA ILE A 2 -1.45 6.84 11.20
C ILE A 2 -0.66 7.69 12.20
N GLN A 3 0.49 7.20 12.65
CA GLN A 3 1.39 7.96 13.53
C GLN A 3 2.74 8.18 12.86
N ARG A 4 3.34 9.33 13.13
CA ARG A 4 4.71 9.65 12.68
C ARG A 4 5.66 9.50 13.85
N LEU A 5 6.79 8.86 13.59
CA LEU A 5 7.90 8.70 14.51
C LEU A 5 9.05 9.61 14.09
N ASN A 6 9.56 10.43 15.00
CA ASN A 6 10.89 11.01 14.86
C ASN A 6 11.93 9.93 15.22
N PRO A 7 12.75 9.45 14.27
CA PRO A 7 13.67 8.34 14.52
C PRO A 7 14.89 8.75 15.36
N VAL A 8 15.18 10.05 15.48
CA VAL A 8 16.31 10.55 16.27
C VAL A 8 15.94 10.66 17.75
N THR A 9 14.73 11.13 18.04
CA THR A 9 14.27 11.39 19.41
C THR A 9 13.35 10.30 19.96
N ALA A 10 12.93 9.35 19.11
CA ALA A 10 11.94 8.32 19.44
C ALA A 10 10.61 8.89 19.98
N THR A 11 10.18 10.03 19.44
CA THR A 11 8.92 10.70 19.82
C THR A 11 7.89 10.57 18.71
N LEU A 12 6.62 10.49 19.11
CA LEU A 12 5.48 10.43 18.20
C LEU A 12 4.83 11.81 18.08
N ASP A 13 4.46 12.19 16.86
CA ASP A 13 3.61 13.36 16.62
C ASP A 13 2.14 13.05 16.94
N THR A 14 1.29 14.08 16.92
CA THR A 14 -0.16 13.91 16.95
C THR A 14 -0.60 12.94 15.85
N PRO A 15 -1.40 11.91 16.16
CA PRO A 15 -1.91 10.98 15.16
C PRO A 15 -2.71 11.69 14.06
N VAL A 16 -2.54 11.21 12.82
CA VAL A 16 -3.42 11.57 11.73
C VAL A 16 -4.61 10.62 11.75
N GLU A 17 -5.77 11.18 12.07
CA GLU A 17 -7.02 10.45 12.00
C GLU A 17 -7.45 10.29 10.54
N LEU A 18 -7.75 9.05 10.18
CA LEU A 18 -8.25 8.68 8.86
C LEU A 18 -9.71 8.26 8.94
N ALA A 19 -10.50 8.86 9.84
CA ALA A 19 -11.88 8.45 10.09
C ALA A 19 -12.00 6.92 10.35
N GLU A 20 -13.02 6.26 9.78
CA GLU A 20 -13.33 4.83 9.99
C GLU A 20 -12.51 3.86 9.11
N ARG A 21 -11.42 4.34 8.50
CA ARG A 21 -10.58 3.55 7.58
C ARG A 21 -9.84 2.44 8.32
N ALA A 22 -9.92 1.23 7.78
CA ALA A 22 -9.20 0.08 8.31
C ALA A 22 -7.85 -0.06 7.60
N VAL A 23 -6.93 0.81 7.98
CA VAL A 23 -5.59 0.83 7.39
C VAL A 23 -4.87 -0.49 7.65
N GLY A 24 -4.52 -1.19 6.57
CA GLY A 24 -3.81 -2.47 6.60
C GLY A 24 -2.30 -2.27 6.58
N ASP A 25 -1.78 -1.92 5.40
CA ASP A 25 -0.35 -1.71 5.16
C ASP A 25 -0.08 -0.29 4.63
N LEU A 26 1.18 0.15 4.78
CA LEU A 26 1.66 1.49 4.45
C LEU A 26 2.98 1.43 3.68
N GLN A 27 3.04 2.10 2.53
CA GLN A 27 4.27 2.22 1.75
C GLN A 27 4.56 3.67 1.37
N LEU A 28 5.82 4.08 1.53
CA LEU A 28 6.27 5.41 1.15
C LEU A 28 6.87 5.37 -0.26
N THR A 29 6.42 6.28 -1.11
CA THR A 29 7.07 6.58 -2.40
C THR A 29 7.68 7.97 -2.36
N ALA A 30 8.34 8.39 -3.45
CA ALA A 30 8.88 9.74 -3.56
C ALA A 30 7.79 10.81 -3.36
N ASP A 31 6.60 10.57 -3.91
CA ASP A 31 5.54 11.56 -4.06
C ASP A 31 4.39 11.41 -3.07
N ALA A 32 4.19 10.22 -2.50
CA ALA A 32 3.03 9.92 -1.66
C ALA A 32 3.30 8.88 -0.58
N LEU A 33 2.46 8.89 0.44
CA LEU A 33 2.25 7.76 1.32
C LEU A 33 1.06 6.97 0.78
N TRP A 34 1.23 5.68 0.52
CA TRP A 34 0.17 4.78 0.08
C TRP A 34 -0.30 3.94 1.26
N ALA A 35 -1.61 3.73 1.36
CA ALA A 35 -2.21 2.91 2.40
C ALA A 35 -3.32 2.03 1.84
N THR A 36 -3.41 0.78 2.27
CA THR A 36 -4.60 -0.03 1.97
C THR A 36 -5.69 0.24 3.00
N ASP A 37 -6.94 0.34 2.54
CA ASP A 37 -8.13 0.32 3.38
C ASP A 37 -8.83 -1.02 3.19
N ASN A 38 -8.55 -1.94 4.12
CA ASN A 38 -9.01 -3.31 4.03
C ASN A 38 -10.55 -3.39 4.07
N ASN A 39 -11.22 -2.56 4.88
CA ASN A 39 -12.68 -2.62 4.96
C ASN A 39 -13.38 -2.09 3.70
N ALA A 40 -12.85 -1.02 3.09
CA ALA A 40 -13.49 -0.39 1.93
C ALA A 40 -13.11 -1.04 0.59
N GLY A 41 -12.05 -1.85 0.57
CA GLY A 41 -11.55 -2.38 -0.68
C GLY A 41 -10.82 -1.34 -1.52
N THR A 42 -10.07 -0.42 -0.89
CA THR A 42 -9.45 0.70 -1.60
C THR A 42 -7.98 0.89 -1.27
N LEU A 43 -7.27 1.51 -2.21
CA LEU A 43 -5.94 2.05 -2.04
C LEU A 43 -6.04 3.56 -1.87
N LEU A 44 -5.55 4.06 -0.75
CA LEU A 44 -5.52 5.47 -0.42
C LEU A 44 -4.17 6.05 -0.83
N ARG A 45 -4.19 7.15 -1.58
CA ARG A 45 -3.04 8.02 -1.77
C ARG A 45 -3.12 9.13 -0.74
N LEU A 46 -2.10 9.26 0.10
CA LEU A 46 -2.03 10.29 1.13
C LEU A 46 -0.86 11.23 0.87
N ASP A 47 -1.04 12.49 1.24
CA ASP A 47 0.05 13.45 1.35
C ASP A 47 1.04 12.92 2.39
N ARG A 48 2.30 12.73 1.98
CA ARG A 48 3.31 12.12 2.85
C ARG A 48 3.71 13.00 4.04
N VAL A 49 3.45 14.31 3.99
CA VAL A 49 3.81 15.27 5.05
C VAL A 49 2.66 15.46 6.03
N THR A 50 1.45 15.66 5.53
CA THR A 50 0.27 15.97 6.34
C THR A 50 -0.54 14.73 6.66
N GLY A 51 -0.51 13.70 5.81
CA GLY A 51 -1.29 12.47 5.96
C GLY A 51 -2.72 12.62 5.49
N GLN A 52 -3.06 13.73 4.83
CA GLN A 52 -4.37 13.94 4.24
C GLN A 52 -4.58 12.98 3.07
N ILE A 53 -5.78 12.41 2.96
CA ILE A 53 -6.16 11.61 1.80
C ILE A 53 -6.27 12.54 0.59
N LEU A 54 -5.46 12.27 -0.43
CA LEU A 54 -5.46 12.98 -1.71
C LEU A 54 -6.35 12.27 -2.73
N GLU A 55 -6.36 10.95 -2.69
CA GLU A 55 -7.09 10.12 -3.64
C GLU A 55 -7.48 8.77 -3.02
N GLU A 56 -8.57 8.20 -3.49
CA GLU A 56 -9.07 6.89 -3.12
C GLU A 56 -9.34 6.09 -4.40
N ILE A 57 -8.69 4.93 -4.51
CA ILE A 57 -8.69 4.11 -5.70
C ILE A 57 -9.32 2.77 -5.36
N THR A 58 -10.41 2.43 -6.02
CA THR A 58 -11.02 1.10 -5.89
C THR A 58 -10.13 0.08 -6.58
N ILE A 59 -9.59 -0.88 -5.81
CA ILE A 59 -8.78 -1.96 -6.38
C ILE A 59 -9.69 -3.14 -6.79
N ALA A 60 -10.74 -3.41 -6.02
CA ALA A 60 -11.85 -4.31 -6.32
C ALA A 60 -12.95 -4.15 -5.24
N PRO A 61 -14.20 -4.53 -5.51
CA PRO A 61 -15.26 -4.54 -4.50
C PRO A 61 -15.29 -5.86 -3.73
N GLY A 62 -15.35 -5.84 -2.39
CA GLY A 62 -15.58 -7.03 -1.56
C GLY A 62 -14.88 -7.01 -0.21
N ASP A 63 -15.25 -7.96 0.66
CA ASP A 63 -14.79 -8.10 2.05
C ASP A 63 -13.28 -8.43 2.12
N TRP A 64 -12.40 -7.41 2.09
CA TRP A 64 -10.96 -7.66 2.25
C TRP A 64 -10.57 -7.61 3.71
N TYR A 65 -9.94 -8.68 4.17
CA TYR A 65 -9.47 -8.74 5.54
C TYR A 65 -7.96 -8.48 5.66
N SER A 66 -7.22 -8.51 4.54
CA SER A 66 -5.77 -8.31 4.55
C SER A 66 -5.25 -8.06 3.13
N SER A 67 -4.48 -6.98 3.00
CA SER A 67 -3.74 -6.62 1.80
C SER A 67 -2.36 -6.10 2.19
N ASP A 68 -1.41 -6.23 1.28
CA ASP A 68 -0.01 -5.89 1.51
C ASP A 68 0.52 -5.10 0.31
N LEU A 69 1.37 -4.11 0.60
CA LEU A 69 1.98 -3.23 -0.38
C LEU A 69 3.50 -3.36 -0.32
N MET A 70 4.14 -3.32 -1.48
CA MET A 70 5.59 -3.24 -1.56
C MET A 70 6.01 -2.27 -2.65
N THR A 71 7.00 -1.42 -2.36
CA THR A 71 7.67 -0.62 -3.39
C THR A 71 8.94 -1.33 -3.84
N ALA A 72 8.98 -1.75 -5.11
CA ALA A 72 10.13 -2.47 -5.68
C ALA A 72 10.22 -2.29 -7.19
N ALA A 73 11.45 -2.23 -7.72
CA ALA A 73 11.72 -2.06 -9.15
C ALA A 73 10.99 -0.87 -9.81
N GLY A 74 10.74 0.21 -9.05
CA GLY A 74 10.02 1.40 -9.54
C GLY A 74 8.50 1.25 -9.61
N TRP A 75 7.93 0.21 -9.00
CA TRP A 75 6.49 -0.05 -8.98
C TRP A 75 5.96 -0.16 -7.56
N LEU A 76 4.65 0.06 -7.42
CA LEU A 76 3.90 -0.33 -6.24
C LEU A 76 3.24 -1.69 -6.53
N TRP A 77 3.58 -2.69 -5.73
CA TRP A 77 3.03 -4.04 -5.82
C TRP A 77 1.97 -4.21 -4.75
N LEU A 78 0.82 -4.74 -5.12
CA LEU A 78 -0.32 -4.96 -4.23
C LEU A 78 -0.77 -6.41 -4.31
N THR A 79 -1.04 -6.99 -3.14
CA THR A 79 -1.69 -8.29 -3.01
C THR A 79 -2.82 -8.21 -2.00
N THR A 80 -3.78 -9.12 -2.14
CA THR A 80 -4.79 -9.36 -1.12
C THR A 80 -4.73 -10.83 -0.71
N ARG A 81 -5.18 -11.13 0.51
CA ARG A 81 -5.10 -12.49 1.05
C ARG A 81 -5.94 -13.51 0.28
N GLU A 82 -7.04 -13.08 -0.31
CA GLU A 82 -8.06 -13.97 -0.89
C GLU A 82 -8.01 -14.06 -2.42
N ASP A 83 -7.16 -13.24 -3.04
CA ASP A 83 -7.05 -13.16 -4.50
C ASP A 83 -5.71 -13.79 -4.94
N PRO A 84 -5.71 -14.82 -5.81
CA PRO A 84 -4.49 -15.47 -6.29
C PRO A 84 -3.77 -14.62 -7.35
N VAL A 85 -3.71 -13.31 -7.15
CA VAL A 85 -3.05 -12.37 -8.06
C VAL A 85 -2.15 -11.38 -7.33
N VAL A 86 -1.10 -10.96 -8.04
CA VAL A 86 -0.26 -9.82 -7.69
C VAL A 86 -0.54 -8.70 -8.68
N ARG A 87 -0.78 -7.49 -8.19
CA ARG A 87 -1.05 -6.31 -9.01
C ARG A 87 0.15 -5.39 -9.01
N GLN A 88 0.52 -4.93 -10.20
CA GLN A 88 1.54 -3.92 -10.43
C GLN A 88 0.86 -2.59 -10.71
N LEU A 89 1.15 -1.60 -9.88
CA LEU A 89 0.54 -0.29 -9.91
C LEU A 89 1.58 0.78 -10.22
N ASN A 90 1.18 1.81 -10.96
CA ASN A 90 1.97 3.01 -11.16
C ASN A 90 2.14 3.73 -9.80
N PRO A 91 3.36 3.94 -9.30
CA PRO A 91 3.57 4.52 -7.96
C PRO A 91 3.20 6.01 -7.86
N SER A 92 3.07 6.72 -8.97
CA SER A 92 2.70 8.14 -9.01
C SER A 92 1.19 8.37 -9.15
N THR A 93 0.43 7.39 -9.65
CA THR A 93 -1.02 7.51 -9.89
C THR A 93 -1.86 6.44 -9.20
N GLY A 94 -1.27 5.32 -8.80
CA GLY A 94 -1.97 4.15 -8.27
C GLY A 94 -2.72 3.34 -9.34
N GLU A 95 -2.60 3.72 -10.61
CA GLU A 95 -3.26 3.01 -11.71
C GLU A 95 -2.73 1.57 -11.86
N LEU A 96 -3.63 0.63 -12.10
CA LEU A 96 -3.30 -0.76 -12.40
C LEU A 96 -2.62 -0.85 -13.77
N VAL A 97 -1.38 -1.32 -13.78
CA VAL A 97 -0.56 -1.52 -14.98
C VAL A 97 -0.62 -2.97 -15.45
N ALA A 98 -0.53 -3.91 -14.52
CA ALA A 98 -0.58 -5.33 -14.81
C ALA A 98 -1.09 -6.15 -13.63
N GLU A 99 -1.62 -7.33 -13.93
CA GLU A 99 -2.06 -8.31 -12.96
C GLU A 99 -1.46 -9.67 -13.32
N TYR A 100 -0.90 -10.36 -12.31
CA TYR A 100 -0.17 -11.61 -12.47
C TYR A 100 -0.82 -12.68 -11.60
N GLN A 101 -1.28 -13.77 -12.22
CA GLN A 101 -1.74 -14.94 -11.48
C GLN A 101 -0.55 -15.58 -10.73
N VAL A 102 -0.76 -15.92 -9.47
CA VAL A 102 0.23 -16.60 -8.63
C VAL A 102 -0.30 -17.96 -8.18
N ASP A 103 0.61 -18.94 -8.10
CA ASP A 103 0.30 -20.27 -7.59
C ASP A 103 0.37 -20.27 -6.06
N SER A 104 -0.46 -19.43 -5.44
CA SER A 104 -0.64 -19.38 -3.99
C SER A 104 -2.10 -19.14 -3.65
N GLN A 105 -2.58 -19.85 -2.63
CA GLN A 105 -3.93 -19.64 -2.10
C GLN A 105 -4.01 -18.49 -1.10
N TYR A 106 -2.86 -18.02 -0.61
CA TYR A 106 -2.78 -16.90 0.33
C TYR A 106 -1.53 -16.07 0.06
N THR A 107 -1.69 -14.77 -0.11
CA THR A 107 -0.57 -13.83 -0.11
C THR A 107 -0.71 -12.92 1.11
N THR A 108 0.38 -12.69 1.85
CA THR A 108 0.30 -11.98 3.13
C THR A 108 1.35 -10.90 3.29
N HIS A 109 2.61 -11.16 2.93
CA HIS A 109 3.69 -10.18 3.00
C HIS A 109 4.65 -10.37 1.83
N LEU A 110 4.93 -9.29 1.13
CA LEU A 110 5.83 -9.24 0.00
C LEU A 110 7.21 -8.76 0.44
N ILE A 111 8.24 -9.44 -0.06
CA ILE A 111 9.62 -8.97 0.00
C ILE A 111 10.23 -9.06 -1.40
N ASP A 112 11.08 -8.10 -1.74
CA ASP A 112 11.85 -8.15 -2.98
C ASP A 112 12.94 -9.22 -2.83
N GLN A 113 13.12 -10.03 -3.87
CA GLN A 113 14.18 -11.04 -3.90
C GLN A 113 15.57 -10.41 -4.08
N GLY A 114 15.64 -9.12 -4.43
CA GLY A 114 16.89 -8.38 -4.53
C GLY A 114 17.74 -8.78 -5.73
N GLU A 115 17.13 -9.44 -6.74
CA GLU A 115 17.80 -9.71 -8.00
C GLU A 115 18.13 -8.39 -8.68
N ALA A 116 19.41 -8.18 -9.00
CA ALA A 116 19.86 -6.94 -9.60
C ALA A 116 19.18 -6.74 -10.95
N VAL A 117 18.36 -5.68 -11.08
CA VAL A 117 17.93 -5.19 -12.38
C VAL A 117 19.19 -4.67 -13.07
N GLY A 118 19.72 -5.44 -14.02
CA GLY A 118 20.88 -5.04 -14.81
C GLY A 118 20.63 -3.70 -15.48
N ILE A 119 21.46 -2.71 -15.15
CA ILE A 119 21.61 -1.44 -15.88
C ILE A 119 22.64 -1.59 -16.98
#